data_AF-A0A0K8QA77-F1
#
_entry.id   AF-A0A0K8QA77-F1
#
_cell.length_a   1.000
_cell.length_b   1.000
_cell.length_c   1.000
_cell.angle_alpha   90.00
_cell.angle_beta   90.00
_cell.angle_gamma   90.00
#
_symmetry.space_group_name_H-M   'P 1'
#
loop_
_entity.id
_entity.type
_entity.pdbx_description
1 polymer ?
#
loop_
_entity_poly.entity_id
_entity_poly.type
_entity_poly.pdbx_seq_one_letter_code
_entity_poly.pdbx_strand_id
1 'polypeptide(L)' 'MLKSAKNAAAAQAFLKFITGKKGQEVLQKGTSFEYAVASDVPSNDKLVPIKELQAPTVDPAKLNSQKVSELMTKAGLL' A
#
# COMPACT_ATOMS: atom_id res chain seq x y z
N MET A 1 -2.95 -4.13 -14.94
CA MET A 1 -4.01 -5.16 -15.02
C MET A 1 -3.38 -6.47 -15.47
N LEU A 2 -3.73 -7.58 -14.82
CA LEU A 2 -3.30 -8.90 -15.28
C LEU A 2 -3.86 -9.15 -16.68
N LYS A 3 -3.01 -9.39 -17.68
CA LYS A 3 -3.42 -9.64 -19.07
C LYS A 3 -4.29 -10.90 -19.20
N SER A 4 -4.18 -11.83 -18.25
CA SER A 4 -4.92 -13.09 -18.18
C SER A 4 -6.28 -12.99 -17.45
N ALA A 5 -6.71 -11.79 -17.04
CA ALA A 5 -7.92 -11.63 -16.24
C ALA A 5 -9.18 -12.01 -17.03
N LYS A 6 -9.85 -13.10 -16.61
CA LYS A 6 -11.13 -13.54 -17.19
C LYS A 6 -12.28 -12.56 -16.95
N ASN A 7 -12.18 -11.74 -15.89
CA ASN A 7 -13.19 -10.76 -15.47
C ASN A 7 -12.59 -9.35 -15.36
N ALA A 8 -11.97 -8.86 -16.44
CA ALA A 8 -11.19 -7.62 -16.42
C ALA A 8 -11.99 -6.39 -15.96
N ALA A 9 -13.25 -6.25 -16.39
CA ALA A 9 -14.12 -5.13 -16.02
C ALA A 9 -14.39 -5.08 -14.50
N ALA A 10 -14.76 -6.23 -13.92
CA ALA A 10 -14.99 -6.33 -12.48
C ALA A 10 -13.70 -6.07 -11.68
N ALA A 11 -12.55 -6.54 -12.16
CA ALA A 11 -11.26 -6.26 -11.54
C ALA A 11 -10.90 -4.76 -11.55
N GLN A 12 -11.21 -4.04 -12.64
CA GLN A 12 -11.03 -2.58 -12.68
C GLN A 12 -12.00 -1.85 -11.75
N ALA A 13 -13.27 -2.29 -11.71
CA ALA A 13 -14.27 -1.73 -10.79
C ALA A 13 -13.86 -1.93 -9.33
N PHE A 14 -13.30 -3.11 -8.99
CA PHE A 14 -12.78 -3.40 -7.67
C PHE A 14 -11.58 -2.51 -7.33
N LEU A 15 -10.61 -2.37 -8.23
CA LEU A 15 -9.46 -1.48 -8.03
C LEU A 15 -9.92 -0.05 -7.78
N LYS A 16 -10.84 0.46 -8.60
CA LYS A 16 -11.44 1.79 -8.44
C LYS A 16 -12.16 1.96 -7.10
N PHE A 17 -12.81 0.90 -6.60
CA PHE A 17 -13.47 0.93 -5.30
C PHE A 17 -12.45 1.02 -4.16
N ILE A 18 -11.47 0.12 -4.11
CA ILE A 18 -10.53 0.05 -2.98
C ILE A 18 -9.61 1.28 -2.90
N THR A 19 -9.25 1.89 -4.03
CA THR A 19 -8.45 3.13 -4.07
C THR A 19 -9.30 4.40 -4.05
N GLY A 20 -10.62 4.28 -4.17
CA GLY A 20 -11.54 5.40 -4.08
C GLY A 20 -11.89 5.77 -2.65
N LYS A 21 -12.58 6.91 -2.48
CA LYS A 21 -12.96 7.45 -1.17
C LYS A 21 -13.59 6.40 -0.24
N LYS A 22 -14.62 5.69 -0.71
CA LYS A 22 -15.32 4.68 0.12
C LYS A 22 -14.43 3.53 0.56
N GLY A 23 -13.55 3.03 -0.32
CA GLY A 23 -12.61 1.96 0.03
C GLY A 23 -11.58 2.42 1.05
N GLN A 24 -11.07 3.65 0.90
CA GLN A 24 -10.06 4.21 1.80
C GLN A 24 -10.64 4.65 3.15
N GLU A 25 -11.92 5.02 3.22
CA GLU A 25 -12.62 5.22 4.50
C GLU A 25 -12.71 3.94 5.34
N VAL A 26 -12.61 2.75 4.72
CA VAL A 26 -12.51 1.47 5.46
C VAL A 26 -11.19 1.40 6.24
N LEU A 27 -10.08 1.87 5.66
CA LEU A 27 -8.79 1.95 6.36
C LEU A 27 -8.83 3.03 7.45
N GLN A 28 -9.40 4.20 7.14
CA GLN A 28 -9.57 5.29 8.10
C GLN A 28 -10.32 4.84 9.37
N LYS A 29 -11.47 4.18 9.19
CA LYS A 29 -12.40 3.84 10.30
C LYS A 29 -12.19 2.43 10.84
N GLY A 30 -11.36 1.63 10.17
CA GLY A 30 -11.12 0.23 10.49
C GLY A 30 -10.13 0.05 11.62
N THR A 31 -9.92 -1.22 11.97
CA THR A 31 -9.00 -1.64 13.03
C THR A 31 -7.72 -2.27 12.48
N SER A 32 -7.44 -2.12 11.18
CA SER A 32 -6.17 -2.55 10.59
C SER A 32 -5.04 -1.56 10.87
N PHE A 33 -5.39 -0.30 11.15
CA PHE A 33 -4.44 0.78 11.42
C PHE A 33 -3.38 0.97 10.31
N GLU A 34 -3.77 0.71 9.06
CA GLU A 34 -2.99 1.06 7.88
C GLU A 34 -3.32 2.49 7.40
N TYR A 35 -2.37 3.12 6.71
CA TYR A 35 -2.55 4.47 6.16
C TYR A 35 -3.42 4.46 4.90
N ALA A 36 -4.37 5.37 4.82
CA ALA A 36 -5.08 5.70 3.59
C ALA A 36 -4.14 6.45 2.62
N VAL A 37 -4.23 6.11 1.33
CA VAL A 37 -3.39 6.67 0.25
C VAL A 37 -4.17 7.46 -0.80
N ALA A 38 -5.52 7.46 -0.75
CA ALA A 38 -6.30 8.37 -1.59
C ALA A 38 -6.15 9.81 -1.14
N SER A 39 -6.16 10.72 -2.11
CA SER A 39 -6.26 12.16 -1.85
C SER A 39 -7.51 12.47 -1.01
N ASP A 40 -7.34 13.40 -0.07
CA ASP A 40 -8.42 13.96 0.76
C ASP A 40 -9.17 12.95 1.64
N VAL A 41 -8.59 11.76 1.86
CA VAL A 41 -9.06 10.79 2.86
C VAL A 41 -8.00 10.70 3.96
N PRO A 42 -8.26 11.24 5.16
CA PRO A 42 -7.32 11.08 6.27
C PRO A 42 -7.25 9.61 6.70
N SER A 43 -6.13 9.23 7.29
CA SER A 43 -5.98 7.91 7.93
C SER A 43 -6.67 7.89 9.31
N ASN A 44 -6.64 6.73 9.97
CA ASN A 44 -7.15 6.59 11.33
C ASN A 44 -6.52 7.63 12.27
N ASP A 45 -7.32 8.19 13.18
CA ASP A 45 -6.90 9.26 14.11
C ASP A 45 -5.89 8.80 15.17
N LYS A 46 -5.71 7.49 15.35
CA LYS A 46 -4.68 6.90 16.23
C LYS A 46 -3.30 6.82 15.56
N LEU A 47 -3.19 7.14 14.27
CA LEU A 47 -1.92 7.12 13.53
C LEU A 47 -1.31 8.52 13.49
N VAL A 48 0.02 8.58 13.53
CA VAL A 48 0.77 9.82 13.23
C VAL A 48 0.50 10.21 11.77
N PRO A 49 0.08 11.45 11.46
CA PRO A 49 -0.19 11.84 10.09
C PRO A 49 0.98 11.55 9.14
N ILE A 50 0.70 11.03 7.93
CA ILE A 50 1.74 10.56 6.99
C ILE A 50 2.78 11.65 6.66
N LYS A 51 2.37 12.92 6.66
CA LYS A 51 3.21 14.09 6.41
C LYS A 51 4.21 14.38 7.54
N GLU A 52 3.97 13.84 8.72
CA GLU A 52 4.79 14.03 9.94
C GLU A 52 5.76 12.87 10.18
N LEU A 53 5.67 11.79 9.38
CA LEU A 53 6.51 10.59 9.52
C LEU A 53 7.98 10.80 9.13
N GLN A 54 8.34 11.94 8.51
CA GLN A 54 9.69 12.24 8.05
C GLN A 54 10.28 11.12 7.16
N ALA A 55 9.44 10.48 6.34
CA ALA A 55 9.86 9.36 5.52
C ALA A 55 10.88 9.80 4.43
N PRO A 56 11.92 9.00 4.16
CA PRO A 56 12.80 9.28 3.04
C PRO A 56 12.06 9.12 1.71
N THR A 57 12.49 9.85 0.69
CA THR A 57 12.00 9.66 -0.67
C THR A 57 12.50 8.32 -1.19
N VAL A 58 11.58 7.38 -1.45
CA VAL A 58 11.87 6.06 -2.01
C VAL A 58 11.00 5.83 -3.22
N ASP A 59 11.59 5.37 -4.33
CA ASP A 59 10.85 4.90 -5.50
C ASP A 59 10.51 3.40 -5.30
N PRO A 60 9.23 3.05 -5.07
CA PRO A 60 8.85 1.67 -4.79
C PRO A 60 9.13 0.73 -5.98
N ALA A 61 9.21 1.25 -7.21
CA ALA A 61 9.48 0.44 -8.39
C ALA A 61 10.96 0.00 -8.49
N LYS A 62 11.85 0.63 -7.72
CA LYS A 62 13.29 0.31 -7.68
C LYS A 62 13.69 -0.63 -6.54
N LEU A 63 12.75 -1.00 -5.67
CA LEU A 63 13.00 -1.95 -4.59
C LEU A 63 13.31 -3.34 -5.15
N ASN A 64 14.35 -4.00 -4.62
CA ASN A 64 14.84 -5.28 -5.12
C ASN A 64 14.78 -6.36 -4.03
N SER A 65 13.67 -7.11 -3.98
CA SER A 65 13.46 -8.17 -3.00
C SER A 65 14.48 -9.29 -3.10
N GLN A 66 14.88 -9.69 -4.32
CA GLN A 66 15.90 -10.72 -4.52
C GLN A 66 17.23 -10.31 -3.87
N LYS A 67 17.66 -9.07 -4.09
CA LYS A 67 18.91 -8.57 -3.51
C LYS A 67 18.85 -8.50 -1.99
N VAL A 68 17.71 -8.09 -1.43
CA VAL A 68 17.49 -8.06 0.03
C VAL A 68 17.63 -9.47 0.60
N SER A 69 16.95 -10.47 0.03
CA SER A 69 17.04 -11.86 0.50
C SER A 69 18.48 -12.40 0.43
N GLU A 70 19.20 -12.16 -0.68
CA GLU A 70 20.61 -12.57 -0.80
C GLU A 70 21.50 -11.99 0.30
N LEU A 71 21.32 -10.70 0.63
CA LEU A 71 22.11 -10.02 1.66
C LEU A 71 21.75 -10.52 3.06
N MET A 72 20.46 -10.70 3.36
CA MET A 72 19.99 -11.20 4.65
C MET A 72 20.44 -12.65 4.89
N THR A 73 20.35 -13.54 3.90
CA THR A 73 20.88 -14.91 4.00
C THR A 73 22.40 -14.91 4.17
N LYS A 74 23.14 -14.10 3.41
CA LYS A 74 24.61 -13.97 3.59
C LYS A 74 24.99 -13.47 4.98
N ALA A 75 24.15 -12.64 5.59
CA ALA A 75 24.32 -12.15 6.96
C ALA A 75 23.81 -13.13 8.03
N GLY A 76 23.20 -14.26 7.65
CA GLY A 76 22.64 -15.25 8.58
C GLY A 76 21.36 -14.80 9.31
N LEU A 77 20.61 -13.87 8.72
CA LEU A 77 19.34 -13.35 9.26
C LEU A 77 18.10 -14.08 8.70
N LEU A 78 18.31 -14.95 7.72
CA LEU A 78 17.31 -15.81 7.05
C LEU A 78 17.88 -17.20 6.81
#